data_AF-A0A7V8BYM1-F1
#
_entry.id   AF-A0A7V8BYM1-F1
#
_cell.length_a   1.000
_cell.length_b   1.000
_cell.length_c   1.000
_cell.angle_alpha   90.00
_cell.angle_beta   90.00
_cell.angle_gamma   90.00
#
_symmetry.space_group_name_H-M   'P 1'
#
loop_
_entity.id
_entity.type
_entity.pdbx_description
1 polymer ?
#
loop_
_entity_poly.entity_id
_entity_poly.type
_entity_poly.pdbx_seq_one_letter_code
_entity_poly.pdbx_strand_id
1 'polypeptide(L)'
;MFCVNLCRGLLLLGCCVGLACAQGPAYDCNKVSGSIEKLICEDAELAALDRAMASVYAAALHKAGNEHPPVLKAEQRGWIKGRNDCWKSNDRRQCVVELYRLRRVELQTRYRLVPVAASAKFFCDGDPRNEVIVDFFATDPPSLIAERGDSVSLMLQQPAASGTRYQGRNESFWEHQGEATVVWGYGAPEMRCQKQPDQAAGLTGRTWELVAIRSMDDAQGTTRIGHPEKFTVSFAPDGRAYLRIDCNRGNASWKATPTADSSSGSLEFGPLAATKMMCPPDSHAQKVLRDLVYVRSYLLKDGKLYLSLMADGGIYEWRQQKP
;
A
#
# COMPACT_ATOMS: atom_id res chain seq x y z
N MET A 1 -40.59 34.55 7.03
CA MET A 1 -42.07 34.52 7.06
C MET A 1 -42.48 33.09 6.74
N PHE A 2 -43.17 32.45 7.67
CA PHE A 2 -43.54 31.03 7.68
C PHE A 2 -44.46 30.66 6.51
N CYS A 3 -44.34 29.45 5.99
CA CYS A 3 -45.52 28.71 5.54
C CYS A 3 -45.31 27.21 5.72
N VAL A 4 -45.86 26.71 6.82
CA VAL A 4 -46.14 25.29 7.06
C VAL A 4 -47.42 24.96 6.30
N ASN A 5 -47.47 23.85 5.57
CA ASN A 5 -48.72 23.12 5.41
C ASN A 5 -48.51 21.62 5.20
N LEU A 6 -49.17 20.88 6.09
CA LEU A 6 -49.46 19.45 6.06
C LEU A 6 -50.19 19.09 4.76
N CYS A 7 -49.84 17.95 4.17
CA CYS A 7 -50.84 17.13 3.49
C CYS A 7 -50.55 15.64 3.74
N ARG A 8 -51.52 14.98 4.36
CA ARG A 8 -51.54 13.54 4.68
C ARG A 8 -51.91 12.73 3.43
N GLY A 9 -51.13 11.68 3.18
CA GLY A 9 -51.63 10.36 2.75
C GLY A 9 -52.18 10.18 1.35
N LEU A 10 -51.35 9.66 0.44
CA LEU A 10 -51.74 8.64 -0.53
C LEU A 10 -50.49 7.82 -0.91
N LEU A 11 -50.47 6.54 -0.55
CA LEU A 11 -49.43 5.56 -0.96
C LEU A 11 -49.63 5.25 -2.46
N LEU A 12 -49.04 6.07 -3.31
CA LEU A 12 -48.74 5.73 -4.69
C LEU A 12 -47.37 5.06 -4.70
N LEU A 13 -47.29 3.80 -5.14
CA LEU A 13 -46.05 3.23 -5.64
C LEU A 13 -45.65 4.01 -6.91
N GLY A 14 -45.08 5.19 -6.70
CA GLY A 14 -44.43 5.97 -7.73
C GLY A 14 -43.12 5.27 -8.07
N CYS A 15 -43.08 4.64 -9.23
CA CYS A 15 -41.84 4.22 -9.86
C CYS A 15 -40.98 5.49 -10.05
N CYS A 16 -40.09 5.77 -9.09
CA CYS A 16 -39.04 6.76 -9.24
C CYS A 16 -38.07 6.21 -10.30
N VAL A 17 -38.46 6.31 -11.57
CA VAL A 17 -37.52 6.30 -12.68
C VAL A 17 -36.74 7.59 -12.53
N GLY A 18 -35.68 7.54 -11.72
CA GLY A 18 -34.73 8.63 -11.65
C GLY A 18 -34.20 8.82 -13.07
N LEU A 19 -34.62 9.90 -13.74
CA LEU A 19 -33.89 10.41 -14.88
C LEU A 19 -32.50 10.76 -14.37
N ALA A 20 -31.57 9.82 -14.47
CA ALA A 20 -30.16 10.13 -14.44
C ALA A 20 -29.93 11.02 -15.67
N CYS A 21 -29.86 12.33 -15.46
CA CYS A 21 -29.38 13.23 -16.51
C CYS A 21 -28.05 12.65 -16.99
N ALA A 22 -27.97 12.30 -18.27
CA ALA A 22 -26.73 11.95 -18.91
C ALA A 22 -25.78 13.14 -18.73
N GLN A 23 -24.86 13.03 -17.77
CA GLN A 23 -23.90 14.09 -17.50
C GLN A 23 -22.88 14.08 -18.64
N GLY A 24 -22.65 15.23 -19.24
CA GLY A 24 -21.60 15.42 -20.24
C GLY A 24 -20.18 15.27 -19.64
N PRO A 25 -19.14 15.27 -20.47
CA PRO A 25 -17.74 15.25 -20.04
C PRO A 25 -17.38 16.49 -19.19
N ALA A 26 -16.15 16.56 -18.68
CA ALA A 26 -15.66 17.66 -17.87
C ALA A 26 -15.42 18.97 -18.66
N TYR A 27 -15.79 18.99 -19.94
CA TYR A 27 -15.73 20.15 -20.83
C TYR A 27 -17.07 20.40 -21.53
N ASP A 28 -17.23 21.62 -22.05
CA ASP A 28 -18.47 22.07 -22.70
C ASP A 28 -18.57 21.51 -24.13
N CYS A 29 -19.52 20.60 -24.34
CA CYS A 29 -19.78 19.98 -25.64
C CYS A 29 -20.20 20.96 -26.74
N ASN A 30 -20.67 22.16 -26.39
CA ASN A 30 -21.02 23.16 -27.40
C ASN A 30 -19.78 23.92 -27.93
N LYS A 31 -18.62 23.73 -27.30
CA LYS A 31 -17.37 24.43 -27.65
C LYS A 31 -16.35 23.55 -28.37
N VAL A 32 -16.69 22.30 -28.67
CA VAL A 32 -15.77 21.36 -29.32
C VAL A 32 -16.08 21.19 -30.80
N SER A 33 -15.04 21.18 -31.63
CA SER A 33 -15.13 20.94 -33.07
C SER A 33 -14.51 19.60 -33.49
N GLY A 34 -13.64 19.00 -32.66
CA GLY A 34 -12.95 17.75 -32.94
C GLY A 34 -13.85 16.51 -32.89
N SER A 35 -13.57 15.53 -33.74
CA SER A 35 -14.41 14.33 -33.92
C SER A 35 -14.38 13.41 -32.69
N ILE A 36 -13.24 13.29 -32.01
CA ILE A 36 -13.12 12.48 -30.80
C ILE A 36 -13.80 13.16 -29.61
N GLU A 37 -13.71 14.48 -29.48
CA GLU A 37 -14.43 15.20 -28.43
C GLU A 37 -15.95 15.12 -28.61
N LYS A 38 -16.45 15.21 -29.85
CA LYS A 38 -17.87 14.99 -30.14
C LYS A 38 -18.31 13.56 -29.80
N LEU A 39 -17.51 12.56 -30.15
CA LEU A 39 -17.76 11.17 -29.76
C LEU A 39 -17.86 11.01 -28.24
N ILE A 40 -16.97 11.65 -27.48
CA ILE A 40 -17.01 11.62 -26.01
C ILE A 40 -18.26 12.34 -25.45
N CYS A 41 -18.74 13.39 -26.12
CA CYS A 41 -19.97 14.09 -25.76
C CYS A 41 -21.24 13.25 -25.99
N GLU A 42 -21.24 12.37 -27.00
CA GLU A 42 -22.38 11.55 -27.39
C GLU A 42 -22.43 10.20 -26.65
N ASP A 43 -21.29 9.70 -26.16
CA ASP A 43 -21.19 8.43 -25.43
C ASP A 43 -21.12 8.67 -23.91
N ALA A 44 -22.13 8.18 -23.19
CA ALA A 44 -22.26 8.37 -21.74
C ALA A 44 -21.11 7.74 -20.94
N GLU A 45 -20.55 6.62 -21.39
CA GLU A 45 -19.42 5.96 -20.72
C GLU A 45 -18.12 6.73 -20.96
N LEU A 46 -17.88 7.22 -22.17
CA LEU A 46 -16.73 8.07 -22.48
C LEU A 46 -16.80 9.39 -21.71
N ALA A 47 -17.98 10.00 -21.61
CA ALA A 47 -18.19 11.19 -20.78
C ALA A 47 -17.87 10.92 -19.30
N ALA A 48 -18.26 9.76 -18.78
CA ALA A 48 -17.92 9.36 -17.42
C ALA A 48 -16.42 9.14 -17.21
N LEU A 49 -15.73 8.50 -18.18
CA LEU A 49 -14.28 8.35 -18.16
C LEU A 49 -13.56 9.70 -18.20
N ASP A 50 -14.06 10.66 -18.98
CA ASP A 50 -13.53 12.02 -19.02
C ASP A 50 -13.63 12.73 -17.66
N ARG A 51 -14.79 12.66 -17.01
CA ARG A 51 -14.97 13.21 -15.65
C ARG A 51 -14.05 12.53 -14.63
N ALA A 52 -13.93 11.20 -14.70
CA ALA A 52 -13.03 10.46 -13.82
C ALA A 52 -11.57 10.87 -14.03
N MET A 53 -11.14 11.06 -15.27
CA MET A 53 -9.80 11.55 -15.60
C MET A 53 -9.58 12.97 -15.11
N ALA A 54 -10.55 13.87 -15.27
CA ALA A 54 -10.46 15.24 -14.75
C ALA A 54 -10.29 15.27 -13.22
N SER A 55 -11.02 14.42 -12.50
CA SER A 55 -10.88 14.28 -11.04
C SER A 55 -9.48 13.79 -10.64
N VAL A 56 -8.94 12.76 -11.32
CA VAL A 56 -7.59 12.23 -11.04
C VAL A 56 -6.52 13.28 -11.38
N TYR A 57 -6.67 13.99 -12.49
CA TYR A 57 -5.75 15.06 -12.89
C TYR A 57 -5.75 16.22 -11.89
N ALA A 58 -6.91 16.62 -11.36
CA ALA A 58 -6.99 17.64 -10.32
C ALA A 58 -6.25 17.22 -9.03
N ALA A 59 -6.39 15.96 -8.61
CA ALA A 59 -5.64 15.42 -7.47
C ALA A 59 -4.13 15.35 -7.74
N ALA A 60 -3.72 14.95 -8.96
CA ALA A 60 -2.32 14.95 -9.38
C ALA A 60 -1.73 16.37 -9.37
N LEU A 61 -2.47 17.39 -9.84
CA LEU A 61 -2.04 18.79 -9.79
C LEU A 61 -1.75 19.28 -8.37
N HIS A 62 -2.54 18.85 -7.39
CA HIS A 62 -2.29 19.19 -5.99
C HIS A 62 -0.97 18.59 -5.48
N LYS A 63 -0.65 17.35 -5.87
CA LYS A 63 0.62 16.69 -5.53
C LYS A 63 1.81 17.30 -6.27
N ALA A 64 1.61 17.72 -7.52
CA ALA A 64 2.62 18.30 -8.39
C ALA A 64 3.01 19.75 -8.04
N GLY A 65 2.42 20.36 -7.01
CA GLY A 65 2.64 21.78 -6.68
C GLY A 65 4.10 22.18 -6.51
N ASN A 66 4.96 21.25 -6.07
CA ASN A 66 6.40 21.45 -5.88
C ASN A 66 7.25 20.67 -6.91
N GLU A 67 6.66 20.14 -7.98
CA GLU A 67 7.38 19.40 -9.02
C GLU A 67 8.29 20.36 -9.81
N HIS A 68 9.58 20.04 -9.90
CA HIS A 68 10.57 20.83 -10.64
C HIS A 68 11.33 19.95 -11.63
N PRO A 69 11.20 20.18 -12.94
CA PRO A 69 10.35 21.19 -13.60
C PRO A 69 8.84 20.86 -13.53
N PRO A 70 7.93 21.87 -13.57
CA PRO A 70 6.48 21.65 -13.47
C PRO A 70 5.87 21.15 -14.79
N VAL A 71 6.12 19.87 -15.12
CA VAL A 71 5.81 19.29 -16.44
C VAL A 71 4.38 18.77 -16.60
N LEU A 72 3.70 18.42 -15.50
CA LEU A 72 2.39 17.73 -15.54
C LEU A 72 1.34 18.41 -16.44
N LYS A 73 1.24 19.75 -16.40
CA LYS A 73 0.30 20.49 -17.25
C LYS A 73 0.62 20.34 -18.73
N ALA A 74 1.90 20.33 -19.09
CA ALA A 74 2.34 20.17 -20.48
C ALA A 74 2.13 18.74 -20.96
N GLU A 75 2.48 17.75 -20.13
CA GLU A 75 2.22 16.33 -20.39
C GLU A 75 0.73 16.07 -20.60
N GLN A 76 -0.15 16.64 -19.76
CA GLN A 76 -1.59 16.46 -19.90
C GLN A 76 -2.13 17.03 -21.21
N ARG A 77 -1.65 18.21 -21.65
CA ARG A 77 -2.01 18.76 -22.98
C ARG A 77 -1.54 17.85 -24.12
N GLY A 78 -0.33 17.29 -24.00
CA GLY A 78 0.20 16.32 -24.95
C GLY A 78 -0.65 15.05 -25.01
N TRP A 79 -1.04 14.52 -23.85
CA TRP A 79 -1.91 13.37 -23.74
C TRP A 79 -3.28 13.62 -24.37
N ILE A 80 -3.92 14.79 -24.16
CA ILE A 80 -5.20 15.13 -24.81
C ILE A 80 -5.08 15.06 -26.34
N LYS A 81 -3.97 15.58 -26.91
CA LYS A 81 -3.71 15.46 -28.35
C LYS A 81 -3.57 14.00 -28.79
N GLY A 82 -2.83 13.19 -28.01
CA GLY A 82 -2.70 11.76 -28.25
C GLY A 82 -4.02 11.00 -28.19
N ARG A 83 -4.90 11.33 -27.24
CA ARG A 83 -6.28 10.81 -27.18
C ARG A 83 -7.06 11.16 -28.43
N ASN A 84 -6.97 12.40 -28.88
CA ASN A 84 -7.70 12.84 -30.07
C ASN A 84 -7.20 12.15 -31.34
N ASP A 85 -5.96 11.68 -31.38
CA ASP A 85 -5.43 10.87 -32.49
C ASP A 85 -6.14 9.51 -32.66
N CYS A 86 -7.00 9.11 -31.72
CA CYS A 86 -7.92 7.97 -31.89
C CYS A 86 -8.82 8.08 -33.13
N TRP A 87 -8.96 9.25 -33.76
CA TRP A 87 -9.68 9.38 -35.03
C TRP A 87 -9.09 8.46 -36.13
N LYS A 88 -7.80 8.11 -36.01
CA LYS A 88 -7.05 7.21 -36.91
C LYS A 88 -7.33 5.72 -36.64
N SER A 89 -7.94 5.38 -35.49
CA SER A 89 -8.25 3.99 -35.13
C SER A 89 -9.47 3.47 -35.89
N ASN A 90 -9.45 2.17 -36.22
CA ASN A 90 -10.63 1.45 -36.74
C ASN A 90 -11.75 1.41 -35.69
N ASP A 91 -11.39 1.18 -34.42
CA ASP A 91 -12.29 1.31 -33.28
C ASP A 91 -11.91 2.56 -32.48
N ARG A 92 -12.56 3.67 -32.82
CA ARG A 92 -12.33 4.98 -32.19
C ARG A 92 -12.77 4.96 -30.73
N ARG A 93 -13.88 4.30 -30.44
CA ARG A 93 -14.45 4.24 -29.09
C ARG A 93 -13.51 3.50 -28.16
N GLN A 94 -13.10 2.29 -28.54
CA GLN A 94 -12.20 1.48 -27.72
C GLN A 94 -10.84 2.17 -27.55
N CYS A 95 -10.31 2.82 -28.59
CA CYS A 95 -9.09 3.61 -28.47
C CYS A 95 -9.19 4.68 -27.38
N VAL A 96 -10.31 5.41 -27.32
CA VAL A 96 -10.54 6.44 -26.29
C VAL A 96 -10.68 5.82 -24.90
N VAL A 97 -11.40 4.70 -24.76
CA VAL A 97 -11.52 3.95 -23.49
C VAL A 97 -10.15 3.59 -22.95
N GLU A 98 -9.31 2.97 -23.79
CA GLU A 98 -7.97 2.54 -23.38
C GLU A 98 -7.09 3.72 -22.97
N LEU A 99 -7.07 4.80 -23.75
CA LEU A 99 -6.23 5.96 -23.41
C LEU A 99 -6.67 6.68 -22.12
N TYR A 100 -7.97 6.69 -21.80
CA TYR A 100 -8.43 7.16 -20.48
C TYR A 100 -8.00 6.23 -19.36
N ARG A 101 -8.18 4.91 -19.52
CA ARG A 101 -7.79 3.91 -18.51
C ARG A 101 -6.30 4.02 -18.20
N LEU A 102 -5.45 3.97 -19.22
CA LEU A 102 -4.00 4.00 -19.08
C LEU A 102 -3.51 5.29 -18.42
N ARG A 103 -4.05 6.45 -18.80
CA ARG A 103 -3.66 7.74 -18.21
C ARG A 103 -4.11 7.88 -16.76
N ARG A 104 -5.28 7.36 -16.41
CA ARG A 104 -5.75 7.32 -15.01
C ARG A 104 -4.78 6.51 -14.16
N VAL A 105 -4.39 5.32 -14.61
CA VAL A 105 -3.40 4.48 -13.92
C VAL A 105 -2.08 5.22 -13.79
N GLU A 106 -1.57 5.80 -14.87
CA GLU A 106 -0.31 6.55 -14.87
C GLU A 106 -0.29 7.64 -13.78
N LEU A 107 -1.33 8.50 -13.75
CA LEU A 107 -1.40 9.58 -12.76
C LEU A 107 -1.66 9.06 -11.34
N GLN A 108 -2.51 8.04 -11.18
CA GLN A 108 -2.79 7.46 -9.88
C GLN A 108 -1.53 6.89 -9.24
N THR A 109 -0.72 6.19 -10.03
CA THR A 109 0.49 5.51 -9.59
C THR A 109 1.64 6.51 -9.40
N ARG A 110 1.95 7.34 -10.41
CA ARG A 110 3.05 8.33 -10.35
C ARG A 110 2.89 9.35 -9.22
N TYR A 111 1.67 9.80 -8.96
CA TYR A 111 1.37 10.78 -7.90
C TYR A 111 0.88 10.14 -6.60
N ARG A 112 0.96 8.80 -6.48
CA ARG A 112 0.55 8.03 -5.28
C ARG A 112 -0.85 8.42 -4.78
N LEU A 113 -1.81 8.54 -5.72
CA LEU A 113 -3.21 8.87 -5.44
C LEU A 113 -4.04 7.64 -5.03
N VAL A 114 -3.44 6.46 -5.16
CA VAL A 114 -3.93 5.20 -4.58
C VAL A 114 -2.84 4.66 -3.64
N PRO A 115 -3.23 3.97 -2.54
CA PRO A 115 -2.25 3.41 -1.61
C PRO A 115 -1.42 2.33 -2.29
N VAL A 116 -0.16 2.19 -1.85
CA VAL A 116 0.67 1.05 -2.19
C VAL A 116 0.05 -0.19 -1.56
N ALA A 117 -0.28 -1.18 -2.38
CA ALA A 117 -0.92 -2.42 -1.96
C ALA A 117 0.11 -3.39 -1.36
N ALA A 118 1.31 -3.44 -1.94
CA ALA A 118 2.44 -4.20 -1.44
C ALA A 118 3.75 -3.58 -1.94
N SER A 119 4.82 -3.75 -1.17
CA SER A 119 6.18 -3.41 -1.58
C SER A 119 7.07 -4.63 -1.47
N ALA A 120 7.99 -4.80 -2.41
CA ALA A 120 8.97 -5.88 -2.38
C ALA A 120 10.32 -5.38 -2.88
N LYS A 121 11.39 -5.90 -2.27
CA LYS A 121 12.76 -5.66 -2.71
C LYS A 121 13.29 -6.94 -3.34
N PHE A 122 14.00 -6.82 -4.45
CA PHE A 122 14.63 -7.94 -5.14
C PHE A 122 16.12 -7.67 -5.33
N PHE A 123 16.94 -8.71 -5.21
CA PHE A 123 18.37 -8.66 -5.53
C PHE A 123 18.64 -9.46 -6.80
N CYS A 124 19.27 -8.83 -7.78
CA CYS A 124 19.43 -9.37 -9.12
C CYS A 124 20.84 -9.88 -9.37
N ASP A 125 20.94 -11.00 -10.08
CA ASP A 125 22.18 -11.64 -10.54
C ASP A 125 23.17 -11.97 -9.40
N GLY A 126 22.65 -12.17 -8.19
CA GLY A 126 23.43 -12.48 -6.99
C GLY A 126 24.22 -11.29 -6.41
N ASP A 127 24.03 -10.06 -6.93
CA ASP A 127 24.68 -8.85 -6.39
C ASP A 127 23.69 -8.10 -5.48
N PRO A 128 23.95 -7.96 -4.17
CA PRO A 128 23.07 -7.23 -3.25
C PRO A 128 22.97 -5.73 -3.56
N ARG A 129 23.84 -5.18 -4.41
CA ARG A 129 23.79 -3.78 -4.87
C ARG A 129 22.94 -3.62 -6.13
N ASN A 130 22.71 -4.68 -6.89
CA ASN A 130 21.83 -4.67 -8.05
C ASN A 130 20.40 -4.95 -7.57
N GLU A 131 19.81 -3.98 -6.90
CA GLU A 131 18.47 -4.10 -6.33
C GLU A 131 17.39 -3.49 -7.23
N VAL A 132 16.22 -4.13 -7.22
CA VAL A 132 14.99 -3.60 -7.79
C VAL A 132 13.95 -3.52 -6.69
N ILE A 133 13.48 -2.32 -6.39
CA ILE A 133 12.40 -2.09 -5.42
C ILE A 133 11.10 -1.94 -6.21
N VAL A 134 10.07 -2.67 -5.82
CA VAL A 134 8.79 -2.72 -6.53
C VAL A 134 7.67 -2.35 -5.58
N ASP A 135 6.90 -1.34 -5.95
CA ASP A 135 5.64 -0.98 -5.31
C ASP A 135 4.47 -1.36 -6.21
N PHE A 136 3.58 -2.21 -5.71
CA PHE A 136 2.38 -2.66 -6.40
C PHE A 136 1.18 -1.80 -6.02
N PHE A 137 0.30 -1.55 -6.97
CA PHE A 137 -0.90 -0.74 -6.79
C PHE A 137 -2.13 -1.46 -7.32
N ALA A 138 -3.22 -1.39 -6.56
CA ALA A 138 -4.54 -1.89 -6.94
C ALA A 138 -5.27 -0.93 -7.90
N THR A 139 -4.60 -0.53 -8.99
CA THR A 139 -5.21 0.22 -10.09
C THR A 139 -5.95 -0.72 -11.05
N ASP A 140 -6.62 -0.16 -12.06
CA ASP A 140 -7.28 -0.93 -13.12
C ASP A 140 -6.80 -0.47 -14.52
N PRO A 141 -5.96 -1.27 -15.22
CA PRO A 141 -5.39 -2.54 -14.75
C PRO A 141 -4.40 -2.35 -13.58
N PRO A 142 -4.09 -3.42 -12.83
CA PRO A 142 -3.08 -3.37 -11.78
C PRO A 142 -1.75 -2.89 -12.31
N SER A 143 -1.02 -2.12 -11.51
CA SER A 143 0.23 -1.51 -11.91
C SER A 143 1.30 -1.67 -10.85
N LEU A 144 2.54 -1.46 -11.26
CA LEU A 144 3.66 -1.31 -10.36
C LEU A 144 4.52 -0.11 -10.75
N ILE A 145 5.24 0.41 -9.77
CA ILE A 145 6.44 1.21 -9.99
C ILE A 145 7.62 0.35 -9.57
N ALA A 146 8.57 0.15 -10.48
CA ALA A 146 9.86 -0.42 -10.17
C ALA A 146 10.91 0.70 -10.14
N GLU A 147 11.79 0.66 -9.15
CA GLU A 147 12.94 1.55 -8.98
C GLU A 147 14.22 0.72 -9.02
N ARG A 148 15.21 1.19 -9.79
CA ARG A 148 16.54 0.58 -9.91
C ARG A 148 17.58 1.68 -10.06
N GLY A 149 18.39 1.89 -9.03
CA GLY A 149 19.26 3.06 -8.96
C GLY A 149 18.44 4.35 -9.06
N ASP A 150 18.82 5.27 -9.93
CA ASP A 150 18.11 6.53 -10.15
C ASP A 150 16.97 6.42 -11.20
N SER A 151 16.72 5.22 -11.73
CA SER A 151 15.70 4.99 -12.76
C SER A 151 14.42 4.44 -12.15
N VAL A 152 13.29 4.91 -12.68
CA VAL A 152 11.95 4.50 -12.27
C VAL A 152 11.18 4.08 -13.52
N SER A 153 10.46 2.96 -13.45
CA SER A 153 9.56 2.51 -14.52
C SER A 153 8.18 2.18 -13.96
N LEU A 154 7.15 2.74 -14.60
CA LEU A 154 5.77 2.34 -14.40
C LEU A 154 5.45 1.20 -15.36
N MET A 155 4.91 0.11 -14.81
CA MET A 155 4.52 -1.06 -15.59
C MET A 155 3.10 -1.47 -15.27
N LEU A 156 2.40 -2.00 -16.28
CA LEU A 156 1.03 -2.45 -16.17
C LEU A 156 0.96 -3.97 -16.25
N GLN A 157 0.07 -4.57 -15.48
CA GLN A 157 -0.11 -6.01 -15.49
C GLN A 157 -0.55 -6.47 -16.89
N GLN A 158 0.03 -7.58 -17.35
CA GLN A 158 -0.30 -8.24 -18.59
C GLN A 158 -0.84 -9.66 -18.32
N PRO A 159 -1.70 -10.21 -19.20
CA PRO A 159 -2.07 -11.62 -19.13
C PRO A 159 -0.83 -12.52 -19.19
N ALA A 160 -0.77 -13.52 -18.31
CA ALA A 160 0.30 -14.51 -18.26
C ALA A 160 -0.25 -15.90 -17.93
N ALA A 161 0.37 -16.95 -18.47
CA ALA A 161 -0.04 -18.34 -18.24
C ALA A 161 0.37 -18.86 -16.84
N SER A 162 1.41 -18.27 -16.24
CA SER A 162 1.86 -18.55 -14.88
C SER A 162 2.55 -17.31 -14.31
N GLY A 163 2.50 -17.16 -12.99
CA GLY A 163 3.08 -16.02 -12.28
C GLY A 163 2.39 -14.69 -12.61
N THR A 164 3.01 -13.60 -12.19
CA THR A 164 2.50 -12.24 -12.38
C THR A 164 3.43 -11.46 -13.29
N ARG A 165 2.94 -11.02 -14.45
CA ARG A 165 3.73 -10.27 -15.43
C ARG A 165 3.27 -8.83 -15.52
N TYR A 166 4.23 -7.92 -15.54
CA TYR A 166 4.05 -6.49 -15.77
C TYR A 166 4.95 -6.03 -16.91
N GLN A 167 4.46 -5.08 -17.69
CA GLN A 167 5.13 -4.54 -18.87
C GLN A 167 5.11 -3.01 -18.82
N GLY A 168 6.30 -2.41 -18.86
CA GLY A 168 6.52 -0.99 -19.08
C GLY A 168 6.78 -0.70 -20.55
N ARG A 169 7.31 0.49 -20.84
CA ARG A 169 7.61 0.91 -22.21
C ARG A 169 8.70 0.04 -22.84
N ASN A 170 9.78 -0.19 -22.10
CA ASN A 170 10.90 -1.03 -22.53
C ASN A 170 11.33 -2.03 -21.44
N GLU A 171 10.68 -1.95 -20.27
CA GLU A 171 10.99 -2.77 -19.12
C GLU A 171 9.94 -3.87 -18.94
N SER A 172 10.33 -4.99 -18.37
CA SER A 172 9.38 -6.03 -17.97
C SER A 172 9.76 -6.60 -16.62
N PHE A 173 8.75 -7.07 -15.91
CA PHE A 173 8.88 -7.73 -14.62
C PHE A 173 7.96 -8.95 -14.63
N TRP A 174 8.51 -10.14 -14.43
CA TRP A 174 7.72 -11.37 -14.34
C TRP A 174 8.14 -12.15 -13.10
N GLU A 175 7.23 -12.27 -12.13
CA GLU A 175 7.48 -12.94 -10.86
C GLU A 175 6.70 -14.24 -10.75
N HIS A 176 7.34 -15.24 -10.15
CA HIS A 176 6.74 -16.50 -9.76
C HIS A 176 7.47 -17.08 -8.54
N GLN A 177 6.75 -17.19 -7.41
CA GLN A 177 7.21 -17.85 -6.17
C GLN A 177 8.48 -17.25 -5.55
N GLY A 178 8.59 -15.92 -5.57
CA GLY A 178 9.73 -15.20 -5.00
C GLY A 178 10.93 -15.05 -5.94
N GLU A 179 10.86 -15.62 -7.15
CA GLU A 179 11.83 -15.36 -8.21
C GLU A 179 11.21 -14.43 -9.25
N ALA A 180 11.98 -13.46 -9.74
CA ALA A 180 11.56 -12.53 -10.77
C ALA A 180 12.57 -12.45 -11.92
N THR A 181 12.08 -12.48 -13.15
CA THR A 181 12.85 -12.11 -14.34
C THR A 181 12.56 -10.65 -14.69
N VAL A 182 13.61 -9.84 -14.80
CA VAL A 182 13.49 -8.39 -15.05
C VAL A 182 14.29 -7.99 -16.28
N VAL A 183 13.67 -7.26 -17.20
CA VAL A 183 14.35 -6.56 -18.30
C VAL A 183 14.29 -5.07 -18.03
N TRP A 184 15.43 -4.38 -18.06
CA TRP A 184 15.51 -2.95 -17.74
C TRP A 184 15.93 -2.13 -18.96
N GLY A 185 15.03 -2.02 -19.94
CA GLY A 185 15.22 -1.21 -21.14
C GLY A 185 15.37 -2.02 -22.42
N TYR A 186 15.36 -1.30 -23.55
CA TYR A 186 15.34 -1.91 -24.88
C TYR A 186 16.67 -2.64 -25.17
N GLY A 187 16.59 -3.94 -25.46
CA GLY A 187 17.76 -4.78 -25.74
C GLY A 187 18.64 -5.08 -24.51
N ALA A 188 18.19 -4.70 -23.30
CA ALA A 188 18.90 -5.06 -22.07
C ALA A 188 18.81 -6.57 -21.81
N PRO A 189 19.86 -7.19 -21.24
CA PRO A 189 19.80 -8.59 -20.83
C PRO A 189 18.76 -8.79 -19.71
N GLU A 190 18.15 -9.98 -19.69
CA GLU A 190 17.32 -10.42 -18.58
C GLU A 190 18.16 -10.59 -17.30
N MET A 191 17.68 -10.02 -16.21
CA MET A 191 18.23 -10.20 -14.87
C MET A 191 17.39 -11.22 -14.12
N ARG A 192 18.06 -12.10 -13.36
CA ARG A 192 17.40 -13.04 -12.45
C ARG A 192 17.44 -12.48 -11.04
N CYS A 193 16.27 -12.18 -10.50
CA CYS A 193 16.13 -11.49 -9.24
C CYS A 193 15.46 -12.38 -8.21
N GLN A 194 16.00 -12.39 -7.00
CA GLN A 194 15.44 -13.11 -5.86
C GLN A 194 14.76 -12.10 -4.93
N LYS A 195 13.50 -12.35 -4.59
CA LYS A 195 12.76 -11.53 -3.63
C LYS A 195 13.49 -11.59 -2.31
N GLN A 196 13.80 -10.44 -1.74
CA GLN A 196 14.21 -10.35 -0.35
C GLN A 196 13.07 -10.93 0.50
N PRO A 197 13.36 -11.91 1.39
CA PRO A 197 12.36 -12.42 2.31
C PRO A 197 11.67 -11.27 3.04
N ASP A 198 10.33 -11.27 3.08
CA ASP A 198 9.57 -10.24 3.78
C ASP A 198 10.10 -10.17 5.21
N GLN A 199 10.55 -8.97 5.62
CA GLN A 199 11.43 -8.76 6.77
C GLN A 199 10.88 -9.29 8.11
N ALA A 200 9.60 -9.69 8.18
CA ALA A 200 9.11 -10.51 9.28
C ALA A 200 7.79 -11.23 8.95
N ALA A 201 7.73 -12.03 7.88
CA ALA A 201 6.51 -12.80 7.54
C ALA A 201 5.91 -13.60 8.72
N GLY A 202 6.74 -13.97 9.71
CA GLY A 202 6.29 -14.62 10.95
C GLY A 202 5.79 -13.69 12.06
N LEU A 203 6.11 -12.39 12.04
CA LEU A 203 5.71 -11.41 13.06
C LEU A 203 4.48 -10.60 12.64
N THR A 204 4.35 -10.28 11.35
CA THR A 204 3.30 -9.42 10.81
C THR A 204 1.96 -10.15 10.67
N GLY A 205 0.86 -9.40 10.62
CA GLY A 205 -0.50 -9.96 10.47
C GLY A 205 -1.00 -10.73 11.69
N ARG A 206 -0.32 -10.61 12.84
CA ARG A 206 -0.64 -11.29 14.10
C ARG A 206 -0.65 -10.28 15.24
N THR A 207 -1.50 -10.53 16.24
CA THR A 207 -1.42 -9.88 17.55
C THR A 207 -0.79 -10.84 18.54
N TRP A 208 0.19 -10.37 19.30
CA TRP A 208 0.93 -11.15 20.28
C TRP A 208 0.58 -10.69 21.69
N GLU A 209 0.25 -11.61 22.59
CA GLU A 209 -0.06 -11.36 24.00
C GLU A 209 1.12 -11.76 24.89
N LEU A 210 1.58 -10.87 25.77
CA LEU A 210 2.68 -11.15 26.69
C LEU A 210 2.22 -12.11 27.79
N VAL A 211 2.86 -13.28 27.87
CA VAL A 211 2.50 -14.31 28.85
C VAL A 211 3.50 -14.41 30.00
N ALA A 212 4.77 -14.12 29.75
CA ALA A 212 5.80 -14.20 30.77
C ALA A 212 7.00 -13.30 30.48
N ILE A 213 7.71 -12.92 31.53
CA ILE A 213 8.99 -12.22 31.49
C ILE A 213 9.99 -13.09 32.27
N ARG A 214 10.98 -13.62 31.57
CA ARG A 214 12.08 -14.37 32.18
C ARG A 214 13.25 -13.42 32.42
N SER A 215 13.63 -13.25 33.68
CA SER A 215 14.86 -12.55 34.04
C SER A 215 16.07 -13.44 33.80
N MET A 216 17.23 -12.83 33.55
CA MET A 216 18.52 -13.53 33.55
C MET A 216 19.17 -13.53 34.94
N ASP A 217 18.60 -12.80 35.91
CA ASP A 217 18.92 -12.96 37.32
C ASP A 217 18.19 -14.19 37.86
N ASP A 218 18.95 -15.24 38.19
CA ASP A 218 18.45 -16.50 38.71
C ASP A 218 17.61 -16.33 40.00
N ALA A 219 17.82 -15.24 40.76
CA ALA A 219 17.02 -14.93 41.94
C ALA A 219 15.62 -14.40 41.60
N GLN A 220 15.43 -13.78 40.43
CA GLN A 220 14.16 -13.19 40.00
C GLN A 220 13.27 -14.20 39.24
N GLY A 221 13.87 -15.15 38.52
CA GLY A 221 13.15 -16.21 37.82
C GLY A 221 12.19 -15.72 36.74
N THR A 222 11.03 -16.39 36.61
CA THR A 222 10.01 -16.10 35.59
C THR A 222 8.79 -15.43 36.20
N THR A 223 8.52 -14.20 35.78
CA THR A 223 7.29 -13.46 36.12
C THR A 223 6.20 -13.83 35.12
N ARG A 224 5.05 -14.36 35.59
CA ARG A 224 3.88 -14.62 34.73
C ARG A 224 2.96 -13.40 34.70
N ILE A 225 2.47 -13.06 33.51
CA ILE A 225 1.50 -11.97 33.35
C ILE A 225 0.10 -12.52 33.63
N GLY A 226 -0.58 -11.95 34.64
CA GLY A 226 -1.92 -12.40 35.05
C GLY A 226 -3.01 -12.14 34.02
N HIS A 227 -2.87 -11.07 33.22
CA HIS A 227 -3.83 -10.65 32.19
C HIS A 227 -3.16 -10.42 30.82
N PRO A 228 -2.67 -11.48 30.14
CA PRO A 228 -1.96 -11.36 28.86
C PRO A 228 -2.75 -10.60 27.78
N GLU A 229 -4.09 -10.70 27.79
CA GLU A 229 -4.99 -10.03 26.85
C GLU A 229 -4.92 -8.49 26.93
N LYS A 230 -4.38 -7.95 28.03
CA LYS A 230 -4.15 -6.51 28.20
C LYS A 230 -2.75 -6.07 27.77
N PHE A 231 -1.84 -7.00 27.45
CA PHE A 231 -0.47 -6.74 27.05
C PHE A 231 -0.24 -7.24 25.62
N THR A 232 -0.58 -6.42 24.63
CA THR A 232 -0.51 -6.79 23.22
C THR A 232 0.49 -5.97 22.42
N VAL A 233 1.11 -6.63 21.43
CA VAL A 233 1.86 -6.00 20.34
C VAL A 233 1.43 -6.57 19.00
N SER A 234 1.25 -5.71 18.00
CA SER A 234 1.05 -6.12 16.61
C SER A 234 2.02 -5.38 15.70
N PHE A 235 2.66 -6.11 14.79
CA PHE A 235 3.63 -5.58 13.83
C PHE A 235 2.94 -5.39 12.48
N ALA A 236 2.80 -4.14 12.02
CA ALA A 236 2.24 -3.83 10.72
C ALA A 236 3.32 -3.87 9.63
N PRO A 237 2.98 -4.31 8.39
CA PRO A 237 3.93 -4.37 7.27
C PRO A 237 4.55 -3.03 6.88
N ASP A 238 3.92 -1.92 7.28
CA ASP A 238 4.38 -0.55 7.03
C ASP A 238 5.48 -0.07 8.00
N GLY A 239 6.02 -0.96 8.84
CA GLY A 239 7.07 -0.64 9.81
C GLY A 239 6.55 0.02 11.09
N ARG A 240 5.23 0.02 11.35
CA ARG A 240 4.66 0.47 12.64
C ARG A 240 4.24 -0.69 13.52
N ALA A 241 4.55 -0.58 14.80
CA ALA A 241 4.08 -1.48 15.85
C ALA A 241 3.02 -0.77 16.67
N TYR A 242 1.91 -1.45 16.94
CA TYR A 242 0.85 -0.96 17.81
C TYR A 242 0.86 -1.75 19.12
N LEU A 243 0.73 -1.02 20.23
CA LEU A 243 0.91 -1.55 21.57
C LEU A 243 -0.31 -1.25 22.42
N ARG A 244 -0.77 -2.24 23.17
CA ARG A 244 -1.58 -2.04 24.38
C ARG A 244 -0.82 -2.66 25.54
N ILE A 245 -0.33 -1.86 26.46
CA ILE A 245 0.38 -2.31 27.64
C ILE A 245 -0.46 -1.97 28.87
N ASP A 246 -1.29 -2.94 29.25
CA ASP A 246 -2.34 -2.83 30.25
C ASP A 246 -3.33 -1.69 29.98
N CYS A 247 -3.25 -0.63 30.80
CA CYS A 247 -4.05 0.57 30.69
C CYS A 247 -3.50 1.56 29.64
N ASN A 248 -2.23 1.39 29.22
CA ASN A 248 -1.58 2.29 28.28
C ASN A 248 -1.70 1.81 26.84
N ARG A 249 -1.88 2.74 25.91
CA ARG A 249 -1.83 2.48 24.46
C ARG A 249 -0.68 3.26 23.85
N GLY A 250 -0.02 2.66 22.87
CA GLY A 250 1.12 3.29 22.23
C GLY A 250 1.42 2.74 20.84
N ASN A 251 2.43 3.34 20.23
CA ASN A 251 3.01 2.89 18.97
C ASN A 251 4.52 3.15 18.96
N ALA A 252 5.21 2.45 18.07
CA ALA A 252 6.61 2.67 17.77
C ALA A 252 6.86 2.33 16.29
N SER A 253 7.93 2.84 15.69
CA SER A 253 8.47 2.19 14.49
C SER A 253 9.13 0.87 14.90
N TRP A 254 9.19 -0.09 13.97
CA TRP A 254 9.93 -1.33 14.17
C TRP A 254 10.66 -1.76 12.90
N LYS A 255 11.73 -2.52 13.09
CA LYS A 255 12.50 -3.13 12.00
C LYS A 255 13.00 -4.51 12.43
N ALA A 256 12.96 -5.48 11.53
CA ALA A 256 13.56 -6.78 11.76
C ALA A 256 14.49 -7.19 10.62
N THR A 257 15.50 -7.98 10.95
CA THR A 257 16.37 -8.67 9.98
C THR A 257 16.27 -10.17 10.27
N PRO A 258 15.47 -10.94 9.51
CA PRO A 258 15.27 -12.35 9.75
C PRO A 258 16.51 -13.18 9.37
N THR A 259 16.71 -14.30 10.05
CA THR A 259 17.60 -15.38 9.59
C THR A 259 17.02 -16.06 8.35
N ALA A 260 17.82 -16.86 7.64
CA ALA A 260 17.41 -17.48 6.36
C ALA A 260 16.13 -18.33 6.47
N ASP A 261 15.92 -18.99 7.62
CA ASP A 261 14.73 -19.79 7.93
C ASP A 261 13.55 -18.96 8.48
N SER A 262 13.73 -17.64 8.63
CA SER A 262 12.76 -16.69 9.19
C SER A 262 12.25 -17.02 10.60
N SER A 263 12.85 -18.00 11.29
CA SER A 263 12.45 -18.42 12.63
C SER A 263 13.01 -17.51 13.71
N SER A 264 14.08 -16.77 13.43
CA SER A 264 14.72 -15.83 14.36
C SER A 264 15.27 -14.63 13.60
N GLY A 265 15.85 -13.66 14.31
CA GLY A 265 16.51 -12.53 13.69
C GLY A 265 16.75 -11.37 14.65
N SER A 266 17.28 -10.27 14.12
CA SER A 266 17.30 -9.00 14.85
C SER A 266 15.91 -8.37 14.83
N LEU A 267 15.53 -7.70 15.91
CA LEU A 267 14.31 -6.90 16.01
C LEU A 267 14.62 -5.66 16.83
N GLU A 268 14.24 -4.50 16.31
CA GLU A 268 14.43 -3.22 16.96
C GLU A 268 13.13 -2.42 16.94
N PHE A 269 12.80 -1.82 18.08
CA PHE A 269 11.80 -0.76 18.15
C PHE A 269 12.51 0.59 18.09
N GLY A 270 11.97 1.52 17.30
CA GLY A 270 12.36 2.92 17.33
C GLY A 270 11.72 3.66 18.52
N PRO A 271 11.63 5.00 18.45
CA PRO A 271 11.01 5.80 19.50
C PRO A 271 9.59 5.32 19.83
N LEU A 272 9.38 4.96 21.09
CA LEU A 272 8.09 4.49 21.59
C LEU A 272 7.29 5.67 22.16
N ALA A 273 6.09 5.88 21.61
CA ALA A 273 5.12 6.85 22.12
C ALA A 273 3.95 6.11 22.76
N ALA A 274 3.69 6.36 24.04
CA ALA A 274 2.56 5.78 24.76
C ALA A 274 1.90 6.79 25.70
N THR A 275 0.63 6.54 26.03
CA THR A 275 -0.05 7.26 27.11
C THR A 275 0.70 7.09 28.44
N LYS A 276 0.52 8.02 29.38
CA LYS A 276 1.10 8.00 30.72
C LYS A 276 0.05 7.77 31.80
N MET A 277 -0.83 6.80 31.58
CA MET A 277 -1.83 6.41 32.57
C MET A 277 -1.17 5.61 33.70
N MET A 278 -1.63 5.83 34.93
CA MET A 278 -1.26 5.03 36.09
C MET A 278 -2.08 3.73 36.04
N CYS A 279 -1.43 2.62 35.69
CA CYS A 279 -2.07 1.31 35.69
C CYS A 279 -2.25 0.76 37.12
N PRO A 280 -3.07 -0.29 37.32
CA PRO A 280 -3.23 -0.94 38.61
C PRO A 280 -1.89 -1.30 39.29
N PRO A 281 -1.82 -1.33 40.64
CA PRO A 281 -0.56 -1.54 41.36
C PRO A 281 0.17 -2.85 41.05
N ASP A 282 -0.56 -3.90 40.65
CA ASP A 282 -0.05 -5.21 40.25
C ASP A 282 0.39 -5.26 38.77
N SER A 283 0.23 -4.17 38.04
CA SER A 283 0.57 -4.08 36.61
C SER A 283 2.08 -4.05 36.37
N HIS A 284 2.52 -4.84 35.40
CA HIS A 284 3.90 -4.80 34.89
C HIS A 284 4.12 -3.74 33.80
N ALA A 285 3.14 -2.87 33.53
CA ALA A 285 3.15 -1.97 32.37
C ALA A 285 4.38 -1.06 32.29
N GLN A 286 4.81 -0.48 33.42
CA GLN A 286 5.97 0.41 33.43
C GLN A 286 7.26 -0.32 33.07
N LYS A 287 7.44 -1.57 33.53
CA LYS A 287 8.61 -2.38 33.19
C LYS A 287 8.59 -2.70 31.70
N VAL A 288 7.47 -3.21 31.18
CA VAL A 288 7.33 -3.59 29.77
C VAL A 288 7.60 -2.40 28.85
N LEU A 289 7.01 -1.23 29.12
CA LEU A 289 7.22 -0.03 28.30
C LEU A 289 8.67 0.45 28.28
N ARG A 290 9.39 0.37 29.41
CA ARG A 290 10.81 0.72 29.47
C ARG A 290 11.67 -0.28 28.70
N ASP A 291 11.34 -1.56 28.79
CA ASP A 291 12.19 -2.63 28.27
C ASP A 291 12.04 -2.83 26.76
N LEU A 292 10.86 -2.54 26.19
CA LEU A 292 10.60 -2.76 24.75
C LEU A 292 11.62 -2.09 23.82
N VAL A 293 12.10 -0.89 24.14
CA VAL A 293 13.12 -0.18 23.32
C VAL A 293 14.51 -0.83 23.37
N TYR A 294 14.74 -1.75 24.32
CA TYR A 294 15.97 -2.52 24.46
C TYR A 294 15.91 -3.91 23.83
N VAL A 295 14.80 -4.28 23.18
CA VAL A 295 14.72 -5.51 22.39
C VAL A 295 15.74 -5.46 21.24
N ARG A 296 16.45 -6.58 21.02
CA ARG A 296 17.47 -6.70 19.96
C ARG A 296 17.28 -7.90 19.06
N SER A 297 16.62 -8.94 19.54
CA SER A 297 16.36 -10.13 18.73
C SER A 297 15.02 -10.75 19.06
N TYR A 298 14.57 -11.58 18.13
CA TYR A 298 13.37 -12.39 18.27
C TYR A 298 13.64 -13.85 17.93
N LEU A 299 12.81 -14.73 18.49
CA LEU A 299 12.71 -16.13 18.11
C LEU A 299 11.24 -16.53 18.06
N LEU A 300 10.85 -17.17 16.96
CA LEU A 300 9.57 -17.83 16.76
C LEU A 300 9.78 -19.33 16.97
N LYS A 301 9.15 -19.87 18.02
CA LYS A 301 9.26 -21.29 18.36
C LYS A 301 7.96 -21.77 18.97
N ASP A 302 7.46 -22.93 18.52
CA ASP A 302 6.26 -23.58 19.05
C ASP A 302 5.02 -22.66 19.09
N GLY A 303 4.85 -21.81 18.06
CA GLY A 303 3.74 -20.85 17.97
C GLY A 303 3.84 -19.65 18.93
N LYS A 304 4.99 -19.50 19.59
CA LYS A 304 5.29 -18.38 20.50
C LYS A 304 6.35 -17.48 19.91
N LEU A 305 6.32 -16.23 20.33
CA LEU A 305 7.31 -15.22 20.05
C LEU A 305 8.10 -14.94 21.33
N TYR A 306 9.42 -15.02 21.23
CA TYR A 306 10.34 -14.67 22.29
C TYR A 306 11.10 -13.41 21.88
N LEU A 307 11.03 -12.35 22.67
CA LEU A 307 11.79 -11.12 22.45
C LEU A 307 12.90 -11.02 23.49
N SER A 308 14.14 -10.99 23.03
CA SER A 308 15.31 -10.90 23.89
C SER A 308 15.82 -9.47 23.97
N LEU A 309 16.10 -9.02 25.19
CA LEU A 309 16.70 -7.71 25.45
C LEU A 309 18.21 -7.73 25.22
N MET A 310 18.77 -6.54 25.02
CA MET A 310 20.22 -6.33 25.02
C MET A 310 20.87 -6.72 26.36
N ALA A 311 22.14 -7.14 26.32
CA ALA A 311 23.00 -7.37 27.49
C ALA A 311 22.37 -8.28 28.56
N ASP A 312 21.73 -9.37 28.14
CA ASP A 312 21.07 -10.33 29.03
C ASP A 312 19.98 -9.71 29.91
N GLY A 313 19.30 -8.66 29.45
CA GLY A 313 18.24 -7.98 30.23
C GLY A 313 16.97 -8.83 30.48
N GLY A 314 16.87 -10.00 29.85
CA GLY A 314 15.74 -10.92 29.97
C GLY A 314 15.08 -11.27 28.64
N ILE A 315 14.13 -12.21 28.72
CA ILE A 315 13.35 -12.70 27.59
C ILE A 315 11.87 -12.51 27.87
N TYR A 316 11.17 -11.88 26.94
CA TYR A 316 9.73 -11.69 26.97
C TYR A 316 9.09 -12.77 26.10
N GLU A 317 8.25 -13.61 26.71
CA GLU A 317 7.50 -14.66 26.02
C GLU A 317 6.09 -14.18 25.69
N TRP A 318 5.73 -14.29 24.42
CA TRP A 318 4.46 -13.89 23.87
C TRP A 318 3.80 -15.07 23.17
N ARG A 319 2.46 -15.15 23.25
CA ARG A 319 1.67 -16.10 22.47
C ARG A 319 0.88 -15.36 21.40
N GLN A 320 0.58 -16.04 20.30
CA GLN A 320 -0.37 -15.49 19.33
C GLN A 320 -1.76 -15.39 19.97
N GLN A 321 -2.40 -14.23 19.84
CA GLN A 321 -3.80 -14.05 20.19
C GLN A 321 -4.64 -14.94 19.28
N LYS A 322 -5.55 -15.72 19.88
CA LYS A 322 -6.50 -16.50 19.10
C LYS A 322 -7.48 -15.53 18.40
N PRO A 323 -7.83 -15.80 17.13
CA PRO A 323 -8.76 -14.97 16.37
C PRO A 323 -10.15 -14.89 17.03
#